data_AF-A0A924KSY8-F1
#
_entry.id   AF-A0A924KSY8-F1
#
_cell.length_a   1.000
_cell.length_b   1.000
_cell.length_c   1.000
_cell.angle_alpha   90.00
_cell.angle_beta   90.00
_cell.angle_gamma   90.00
#
_symmetry.space_group_name_H-M   'P 1'
#
loop_
_entity.id
_entity.type
_entity.pdbx_description
1 polymer ?
#
loop_
_entity_poly.entity_id
_entity_poly.type
_entity_poly.pdbx_seq_one_letter_code
_entity_poly.pdbx_strand_id
1 'polypeptide(L)'
;MSLNPIKPLTDAITFPFTFIYVVGLCAFINYFTSPGQWWVQWVAFGMGIALIGIWFRAFKFLVATVGVAAVGYFIYRWWKNRESMNAKAAAETAFAEAQQLPARNLAGAGKSTTIIDVER
;
A
#
# COMPACT_ATOMS: atom_id res chain seq x y z
N MET A 1 -15.45 -13.99 21.91
CA MET A 1 -15.51 -13.37 20.57
C MET A 1 -14.20 -13.69 19.85
N SER A 2 -14.17 -14.75 19.04
CA SER A 2 -12.92 -15.17 18.36
C SER A 2 -12.63 -14.18 17.21
N LEU A 3 -11.48 -13.51 17.30
CA LEU A 3 -10.99 -12.57 16.29
C LEU A 3 -10.31 -13.36 15.16
N ASN A 4 -11.08 -14.10 14.36
CA ASN A 4 -10.53 -14.74 13.16
C ASN A 4 -10.60 -13.74 12.00
N PRO A 5 -9.47 -13.17 11.54
CA PRO A 5 -9.45 -12.13 10.51
C PRO A 5 -9.89 -12.64 9.13
N ILE A 6 -9.98 -13.97 8.94
CA ILE A 6 -10.31 -14.63 7.68
C ILE A 6 -11.83 -14.82 7.51
N LYS A 7 -12.58 -14.92 8.63
CA LYS A 7 -14.05 -15.10 8.59
C LYS A 7 -14.79 -14.07 7.71
N PRO A 8 -14.47 -12.76 7.74
CA PRO A 8 -15.16 -11.77 6.91
C PRO A 8 -15.03 -12.06 5.41
N LEU A 9 -13.90 -12.61 4.97
CA LEU A 9 -13.65 -12.93 3.57
C LEU A 9 -14.38 -14.22 3.16
N THR A 10 -14.31 -15.26 4.00
CA THR A 10 -15.03 -16.50 3.77
C THR A 10 -16.53 -16.25 3.74
N ASP A 11 -17.06 -15.48 4.70
CA ASP A 11 -18.47 -15.11 4.76
C ASP A 11 -18.86 -14.34 3.50
N ALA A 12 -18.08 -13.35 3.05
CA ALA A 12 -18.40 -12.60 1.83
C ALA A 12 -18.54 -13.47 0.57
N ILE A 13 -17.82 -14.59 0.50
CA ILE A 13 -17.88 -15.54 -0.61
C ILE A 13 -19.01 -16.54 -0.43
N THR A 14 -19.20 -17.11 0.77
CA THR A 14 -20.18 -18.19 1.00
C THR A 14 -21.61 -17.67 1.18
N PHE A 15 -21.80 -16.48 1.75
CA PHE A 15 -23.12 -15.91 1.99
C PHE A 15 -24.00 -15.73 0.75
N PRO A 16 -23.51 -15.28 -0.43
CA PRO A 16 -24.35 -15.19 -1.62
C PRO A 16 -24.85 -16.55 -2.10
N PHE A 17 -24.09 -17.63 -1.93
CA PHE A 17 -24.57 -18.98 -2.25
C PHE A 17 -25.65 -19.42 -1.27
N THR A 18 -25.49 -19.16 0.02
CA THR A 18 -26.53 -19.40 1.03
C THR A 18 -27.77 -18.57 0.74
N PHE A 19 -27.62 -17.31 0.31
CA PHE A 19 -28.72 -16.45 -0.10
C PHE A 19 -29.51 -17.08 -1.24
N ILE A 20 -28.84 -17.47 -2.33
CA ILE A 20 -29.49 -18.09 -3.50
C ILE A 20 -30.17 -19.41 -3.09
N TYR A 21 -29.52 -20.23 -2.28
CA TYR A 21 -30.08 -21.50 -1.81
C TYR A 21 -31.35 -21.29 -0.98
N VAL A 22 -31.31 -20.42 0.03
CA VAL A 22 -32.45 -20.17 0.92
C VAL A 22 -33.62 -19.51 0.18
N VAL A 23 -33.34 -18.48 -0.61
CA VAL A 23 -34.36 -17.78 -1.39
C VAL A 23 -34.92 -18.68 -2.49
N GLY A 24 -34.07 -19.46 -3.16
CA GLY A 24 -34.46 -20.43 -4.18
C GLY A 24 -35.32 -21.56 -3.61
N LEU A 25 -34.97 -22.10 -2.44
CA LEU A 25 -35.77 -23.12 -1.75
C LEU A 25 -37.13 -22.55 -1.31
N CYS A 26 -37.15 -21.31 -0.78
CA CYS A 26 -38.41 -20.63 -0.46
C CYS A 26 -39.27 -20.39 -1.71
N ALA A 27 -38.67 -19.96 -2.82
CA ALA A 27 -39.34 -19.77 -4.10
C ALA A 27 -39.92 -21.09 -4.63
N PHE A 28 -39.16 -22.17 -4.53
CA PHE A 28 -39.58 -23.51 -4.92
C PHE A 28 -40.78 -23.98 -4.10
N ILE A 29 -40.73 -23.85 -2.77
CA ILE A 29 -41.86 -24.19 -1.88
C ILE A 29 -43.08 -23.34 -2.22
N ASN A 30 -42.90 -22.03 -2.41
CA ASN A 30 -44.00 -21.11 -2.73
C ASN A 30 -44.70 -21.47 -4.04
N TYR A 31 -43.94 -21.93 -5.03
CA TYR A 31 -44.48 -22.39 -6.31
C TYR A 31 -45.46 -23.56 -6.14
N PHE A 32 -45.21 -24.48 -5.19
CA PHE A 32 -46.10 -25.61 -4.92
C PHE A 32 -47.21 -25.31 -3.92
N THR A 33 -46.97 -24.44 -2.93
CA THR A 33 -47.94 -24.21 -1.84
C THR A 33 -48.92 -23.08 -2.13
N SER A 34 -48.45 -21.94 -2.65
CA SER A 34 -49.25 -20.72 -2.76
C SER A 34 -48.81 -19.86 -3.95
N PRO A 35 -49.10 -20.26 -5.21
CA PRO A 35 -48.63 -19.53 -6.40
C PRO A 35 -49.16 -18.09 -6.51
N GLY A 36 -50.24 -17.76 -5.80
CA GLY A 36 -50.84 -16.42 -5.77
C GLY A 36 -50.27 -15.46 -4.72
N GLN A 37 -49.40 -15.93 -3.81
CA GLN A 37 -48.87 -15.11 -2.72
C GLN A 37 -47.34 -15.07 -2.79
N TRP A 38 -46.77 -13.88 -2.97
CA TRP A 38 -45.32 -13.70 -3.14
C TRP A 38 -44.62 -13.40 -1.82
N TRP A 39 -44.89 -14.21 -0.79
CA TRP A 39 -44.25 -14.05 0.53
C TRP A 39 -42.72 -14.15 0.48
N VAL A 40 -42.19 -14.88 -0.52
CA VAL A 40 -40.75 -15.03 -0.77
C VAL A 40 -40.03 -13.70 -1.00
N GLN A 41 -40.74 -12.64 -1.45
CA GLN A 41 -40.15 -11.30 -1.59
C GLN A 41 -39.60 -10.77 -0.26
N TRP A 42 -40.27 -11.05 0.86
CA TRP A 42 -39.89 -10.56 2.17
C TRP A 42 -38.65 -11.27 2.70
N VAL A 43 -38.57 -12.58 2.45
CA VAL A 43 -37.39 -13.39 2.77
C VAL A 43 -36.19 -12.93 1.94
N ALA A 44 -36.40 -12.70 0.64
CA ALA A 44 -35.38 -12.18 -0.26
C ALA A 44 -34.89 -10.79 0.19
N PHE A 45 -35.78 -9.89 0.62
CA PHE A 45 -35.39 -8.59 1.16
C PHE A 45 -34.59 -8.70 2.46
N GLY A 46 -35.04 -9.54 3.41
CA GLY A 46 -34.34 -9.72 4.69
C GLY A 46 -32.92 -10.28 4.51
N MET A 47 -32.79 -11.33 3.69
CA MET A 47 -31.48 -11.92 3.39
C MET A 47 -30.63 -11.03 2.46
N GLY A 48 -31.25 -10.23 1.61
CA GLY A 48 -30.56 -9.28 0.72
C GLY A 48 -29.87 -8.17 1.50
N ILE A 49 -30.52 -7.64 2.53
CA ILE A 49 -29.92 -6.63 3.43
C ILE A 49 -28.73 -7.24 4.19
N ALA A 50 -28.85 -8.49 4.66
CA ALA A 50 -27.75 -9.18 5.31
C ALA A 50 -26.53 -9.34 4.38
N LEU A 51 -26.75 -9.70 3.10
CA LEU A 51 -25.71 -9.80 2.09
C LEU A 51 -24.99 -8.46 1.89
N ILE A 52 -25.75 -7.36 1.76
CA ILE A 52 -25.19 -6.00 1.63
C ILE A 52 -24.35 -5.64 2.86
N GLY A 53 -24.82 -5.96 4.08
CA GLY A 53 -24.08 -5.70 5.32
C GLY A 53 -22.73 -6.42 5.38
N ILE A 54 -22.66 -7.67 4.92
CA ILE A 54 -21.41 -8.44 4.86
C ILE A 54 -20.45 -7.84 3.83
N TRP A 55 -20.96 -7.45 2.67
CA TRP A 55 -20.18 -6.78 1.64
C TRP A 55 -19.63 -5.44 2.10
N PHE A 56 -20.43 -4.62 2.78
CA PHE A 56 -19.96 -3.38 3.40
C PHE A 56 -18.83 -3.63 4.39
N ARG A 57 -18.96 -4.68 5.22
CA ARG A 57 -17.92 -5.04 6.19
C ARG A 57 -16.63 -5.49 5.50
N ALA A 58 -16.73 -6.29 4.44
CA ALA A 58 -15.59 -6.73 3.64
C ALA A 58 -14.92 -5.55 2.91
N PHE A 59 -15.71 -4.65 2.33
CA PHE A 59 -15.22 -3.45 1.65
C PHE A 59 -14.44 -2.54 2.62
N LYS A 60 -14.97 -2.31 3.83
CA LYS A 60 -14.31 -1.48 4.84
C LYS A 60 -12.94 -2.07 5.25
N PHE A 61 -12.85 -3.40 5.32
CA PHE A 61 -11.59 -4.10 5.56
C PHE A 61 -10.62 -3.92 4.39
N LEU A 62 -11.08 -4.13 3.16
CA LEU A 62 -10.27 -3.99 1.95
C LEU A 62 -9.69 -2.58 1.83
N VAL A 63 -10.52 -1.54 2.02
CA VAL A 63 -10.08 -0.13 1.99
C VAL A 63 -9.04 0.13 3.07
N ALA A 64 -9.24 -0.37 4.29
CA ALA A 64 -8.26 -0.21 5.36
C ALA A 64 -6.92 -0.87 5.01
N THR A 65 -6.94 -2.10 4.49
CA THR A 65 -5.72 -2.81 4.07
C THR A 65 -4.99 -2.08 2.95
N VAL A 66 -5.70 -1.64 1.90
CA VAL A 66 -5.12 -0.88 0.79
C VAL A 66 -4.55 0.45 1.28
N GLY A 67 -5.26 1.15 2.16
CA GLY A 67 -4.79 2.40 2.75
C GLY A 67 -3.48 2.23 3.51
N VAL A 68 -3.39 1.20 4.37
CA VAL A 68 -2.15 0.88 5.10
C VAL A 68 -1.01 0.53 4.14
N ALA A 69 -1.27 -0.29 3.12
CA ALA A 69 -0.27 -0.66 2.12
C ALA A 69 0.23 0.56 1.32
N ALA A 70 -0.68 1.46 0.91
CA ALA A 70 -0.34 2.67 0.18
C ALA A 70 0.53 3.63 1.02
N VAL A 71 0.20 3.80 2.31
CA VAL A 71 1.00 4.62 3.23
C VAL A 71 2.39 4.01 3.42
N GLY A 72 2.47 2.69 3.65
CA GLY A 72 3.76 1.99 3.78
C GLY A 72 4.63 2.14 2.53
N TYR A 73 4.05 1.97 1.34
CA TYR A 73 4.73 2.17 0.07
C TYR A 73 5.21 3.62 -0.12
N PHE A 74 4.39 4.59 0.28
CA PHE A 74 4.75 6.01 0.17
C PHE A 74 5.91 6.39 1.11
N ILE A 75 5.95 5.87 2.33
CA ILE A 75 7.06 6.11 3.26
C ILE A 75 8.34 5.44 2.71
N TYR A 76 8.23 4.20 2.25
CA TYR A 76 9.37 3.48 1.67
C TYR A 76 9.95 4.20 0.45
N ARG A 77 9.11 4.64 -0.49
CA ARG A 77 9.57 5.37 -1.69
C ARG A 77 10.23 6.70 -1.31
N TRP A 78 9.72 7.38 -0.29
CA TRP A 78 10.26 8.65 0.16
C TRP A 78 11.65 8.50 0.78
N TRP A 79 11.84 7.45 1.58
CA TRP A 79 13.13 7.14 2.19
C TRP A 79 14.17 6.76 1.13
N LYS A 80 13.80 5.88 0.20
CA LYS A 80 14.68 5.47 -0.92
C LYS A 80 15.13 6.64 -1.78
N ASN A 81 14.24 7.59 -2.06
CA ASN A 81 14.60 8.78 -2.84
C ASN A 81 15.64 9.65 -2.12
N ARG A 82 15.58 9.76 -0.78
CA ARG A 82 16.57 10.52 0.00
C ARG A 82 17.96 9.90 -0.05
N GLU A 83 18.05 8.58 0.08
CA GLU A 83 19.32 7.87 -0.02
C GLU A 83 19.98 8.10 -1.40
N SER A 84 19.17 8.06 -2.48
CA SER A 84 19.68 8.33 -3.83
C SER A 84 20.18 9.76 -4.02
N MET A 85 19.57 10.76 -3.37
CA MET A 85 20.00 12.16 -3.46
C MET A 85 21.29 12.39 -2.68
N ASN A 86 21.43 11.80 -1.49
CA ASN A 86 22.65 11.88 -0.70
C ASN A 86 23.83 11.19 -1.43
N ALA A 87 23.57 10.04 -2.06
CA ALA A 87 24.57 9.34 -2.86
C ALA A 87 25.02 10.17 -4.08
N LYS A 88 24.09 10.84 -4.76
CA LYS A 88 24.41 11.76 -5.87
C LYS A 88 25.21 12.98 -5.40
N ALA A 89 24.79 13.62 -4.32
CA ALA A 89 25.50 14.76 -3.73
C ALA A 89 26.93 14.37 -3.31
N ALA A 90 27.11 13.21 -2.67
CA ALA A 90 28.43 12.70 -2.31
C ALA A 90 29.31 12.44 -3.54
N ALA A 91 28.73 11.90 -4.61
CA ALA A 91 29.43 11.70 -5.88
C ALA A 91 29.85 13.05 -6.49
N GLU A 92 28.94 14.02 -6.58
CA GLU A 92 29.21 15.37 -7.09
C GLU A 92 30.33 16.08 -6.31
N THR A 93 30.35 15.97 -4.98
CA THR A 93 31.43 16.52 -4.16
C THR A 93 32.77 15.84 -4.42
N ALA A 94 32.79 14.51 -4.60
CA ALA A 94 34.01 13.77 -4.89
C ALA A 94 34.56 14.11 -6.29
N PHE A 95 33.68 14.30 -7.29
CA PHE A 95 34.09 14.78 -8.61
C PHE A 95 34.61 16.21 -8.58
N ALA A 96 33.99 17.10 -7.80
CA ALA A 96 34.45 18.48 -7.63
C ALA A 96 35.83 18.55 -6.95
N GLU A 97 36.07 17.72 -5.93
CA GLU A 97 37.38 17.62 -5.27
C GLU A 97 38.45 17.09 -6.23
N ALA A 98 38.14 16.04 -7.00
CA ALA A 98 39.04 15.49 -8.01
C ALA A 98 39.40 16.51 -9.10
N GLN A 99 38.44 17.38 -9.48
CA GLN A 99 38.65 18.44 -10.46
C GLN A 99 39.46 19.63 -9.91
N GLN A 100 39.54 19.80 -8.58
CA GLN A 100 40.33 20.85 -7.91
C GLN A 100 41.80 20.46 -7.67
N LEU A 101 42.13 19.17 -7.70
CA LEU A 101 43.51 18.65 -7.58
C LEU A 101 44.54 19.27 -8.56
N PRO A 102 44.23 19.63 -9.83
CA PRO A 102 45.19 20.33 -10.69
C PRO A 102 45.44 21.80 -10.29
N ALA A 103 44.47 22.50 -9.67
CA ALA A 103 44.59 23.93 -9.35
C ALA A 103 45.29 24.19 -7.99
N ARG A 104 45.06 23.31 -6.99
CA ARG A 104 45.65 23.46 -5.65
C ARG A 104 47.16 23.26 -5.64
N ASN A 105 47.68 22.37 -6.49
CA ASN A 105 49.12 22.12 -6.61
C ASN A 105 49.91 23.28 -7.22
N LEU A 106 49.25 24.14 -8.02
CA LEU A 106 49.88 25.34 -8.58
C LEU A 106 49.89 26.52 -7.60
N ALA A 107 48.86 26.64 -6.74
CA ALA A 107 48.79 27.69 -5.72
C ALA A 107 49.73 27.47 -4.52
N GLY A 108 50.04 26.21 -4.18
CA GLY A 108 50.98 25.85 -3.11
C GLY A 108 52.46 25.97 -3.50
N ALA A 109 52.78 25.90 -4.79
CA ALA A 109 54.15 25.95 -5.30
C ALA A 109 54.78 27.36 -5.23
N GLY A 110 54.00 28.42 -5.07
CA GLY A 110 54.49 29.81 -5.08
C GLY A 110 54.99 30.37 -3.75
N LYS A 111 54.86 29.66 -2.62
CA LYS A 111 55.13 30.22 -1.28
C LYS A 111 56.39 29.70 -0.59
N SER A 112 57.18 28.82 -1.22
CA SER A 112 58.28 28.09 -0.57
C SER A 112 59.58 28.10 -1.39
N THR A 113 60.08 29.26 -1.80
CA THR A 113 61.39 29.37 -2.51
C THR A 113 62.31 30.47 -1.96
N THR A 114 62.02 31.12 -0.83
CA THR A 114 62.85 32.26 -0.35
C THR A 114 63.77 31.96 0.83
N ILE A 115 63.87 30.72 1.35
CA ILE A 115 64.63 30.44 2.58
C ILE A 115 65.68 29.33 2.41
N ILE A 116 66.44 29.28 1.30
CA ILE A 116 67.66 28.44 1.29
C ILE A 116 68.72 28.97 0.30
N ASP A 117 69.25 30.18 0.50
CA ASP A 117 70.57 30.53 -0.07
C ASP A 117 71.20 31.81 0.55
N VAL A 118 71.65 31.79 1.81
CA VAL A 118 72.64 32.77 2.34
C VAL A 118 73.35 32.14 3.55
N GLU A 119 74.56 31.61 3.37
CA GLU A 119 75.75 31.77 4.24
C GLU A 119 76.80 30.68 3.93
N ARG A 120 77.79 31.10 3.14
CA ARG A 120 79.16 30.60 3.17
C ARG A 120 79.95 31.48 4.13
#